data_AF-A0A7C5KZS5-F1
#
_entry.id   AF-A0A7C5KZS5-F1
#
_cell.length_a   1.000
_cell.length_b   1.000
_cell.length_c   1.000
_cell.angle_alpha   90.00
_cell.angle_beta   90.00
_cell.angle_gamma   90.00
#
_symmetry.space_group_name_H-M   'P 1'
#
loop_
_entity.id
_entity.type
_entity.pdbx_description
1 polymer ?
#
loop_
_entity_poly.entity_id
_entity_poly.type
_entity_poly.pdbx_seq_one_letter_code
_entity_poly.pdbx_strand_id
1 'polypeptide(L)'
;MGGRVNSYSVVRGDNLWSISGKDEVYADPYQWPLIYKTNRDKIQDADLIHPGQVLDIDQNASASEIDAAVNHAKTRGAWSVGDTEQSDRDYLSR
;
A
#
# COMPACT_ATOMS: atom_id res chain seq x y z
N MET A 1 -21.80 7.02 -6.32
CA MET A 1 -21.50 6.78 -4.90
C MET A 1 -20.54 5.61 -4.84
N GLY A 2 -19.23 5.86 -4.95
CA GLY A 2 -18.23 4.82 -4.75
C GLY A 2 -18.09 4.60 -3.25
N GLY A 3 -18.54 3.44 -2.77
CA GLY A 3 -18.36 3.07 -1.37
C GLY A 3 -16.89 2.76 -1.12
N ARG A 4 -16.29 3.43 -0.14
CA ARG A 4 -14.96 3.09 0.35
C ARG A 4 -14.97 1.68 0.90
N VAL A 5 -13.99 0.86 0.52
CA VAL A 5 -13.84 -0.50 1.05
C VAL A 5 -12.96 -0.49 2.30
N ASN A 6 -13.32 -1.29 3.30
CA ASN A 6 -12.52 -1.50 4.51
C ASN A 6 -11.61 -2.74 4.39
N SER A 7 -11.78 -3.53 3.33
CA SER A 7 -10.91 -4.65 3.01
C SER A 7 -10.89 -4.91 1.52
N TYR A 8 -9.79 -5.45 1.02
CA TYR A 8 -9.57 -5.74 -0.39
C TYR A 8 -8.98 -7.15 -0.55
N SER A 9 -9.55 -7.93 -1.47
CA SER A 9 -9.00 -9.24 -1.82
C SER A 9 -8.04 -9.10 -3.00
N VAL A 10 -6.77 -9.40 -2.75
CA VAL A 10 -5.71 -9.33 -3.76
C VAL A 10 -6.05 -10.28 -4.90
N VAL A 11 -6.06 -9.77 -6.14
CA VAL A 11 -6.18 -10.62 -7.33
C VAL A 11 -4.83 -10.77 -8.03
N ARG A 12 -4.74 -11.73 -8.96
CA ARG A 12 -3.50 -11.98 -9.70
C ARG A 12 -3.08 -10.76 -10.51
N GLY A 13 -1.86 -10.27 -10.25
CA GLY A 13 -1.30 -9.09 -10.91
C GLY A 13 -1.49 -7.80 -10.12
N ASP A 14 -2.21 -7.83 -9.00
CA ASP A 14 -2.28 -6.69 -8.09
C ASP A 14 -0.97 -6.51 -7.33
N ASN A 15 -0.71 -5.25 -6.99
CA ASN A 15 0.34 -4.82 -6.10
C ASN A 15 -0.21 -3.70 -5.21
N LEU A 16 0.46 -3.40 -4.08
CA LEU A 16 -0.07 -2.46 -3.10
C LEU A 16 -0.35 -1.06 -3.68
N TRP A 17 0.44 -0.59 -4.65
CA TRP A 17 0.25 0.68 -5.35
C TRP A 17 -0.96 0.70 -6.27
N SER A 18 -1.16 -0.39 -7.01
CA SER A 18 -2.31 -0.53 -7.90
C SER A 18 -3.60 -0.66 -7.08
N ILE A 19 -3.53 -1.31 -5.90
CA ILE A 19 -4.64 -1.41 -4.97
C ILE A 19 -4.96 -0.04 -4.36
N SER A 20 -3.97 0.67 -3.79
CA SER A 20 -4.17 2.00 -3.19
C SER A 20 -4.69 3.03 -4.20
N GLY A 21 -4.26 2.94 -5.46
CA GLY A 21 -4.71 3.80 -6.54
C GLY A 21 -6.17 3.60 -6.97
N LYS A 22 -6.86 2.56 -6.51
CA LYS A 22 -8.28 2.34 -6.81
C LYS A 22 -9.15 3.36 -6.09
N ASP A 23 -10.16 3.87 -6.79
CA ASP A 23 -11.11 4.86 -6.27
C ASP A 23 -11.85 4.38 -5.01
N GLU A 24 -12.12 3.08 -4.94
CA GLU A 24 -12.78 2.42 -3.80
C GLU A 24 -11.84 2.21 -2.60
N VAL A 25 -10.52 2.30 -2.80
CA VAL A 25 -9.49 2.15 -1.77
C VAL A 25 -9.05 3.54 -1.30
N TYR A 26 -8.02 4.16 -1.89
CA TYR A 26 -7.58 5.49 -1.50
C TYR A 26 -7.69 6.53 -2.62
N ALA A 27 -7.98 6.10 -3.85
CA ALA A 27 -7.86 6.91 -5.06
C ALA A 27 -6.47 7.55 -5.23
N ASP A 28 -5.47 7.02 -4.51
CA ASP A 28 -4.13 7.59 -4.44
C ASP A 28 -3.12 6.45 -4.30
N PRO A 29 -2.34 6.19 -5.35
CA PRO A 29 -1.38 5.11 -5.33
C PRO A 29 -0.27 5.33 -4.29
N TYR A 30 0.07 6.58 -3.95
CA TYR A 30 1.13 6.90 -2.98
C TYR A 30 0.76 6.51 -1.54
N GLN A 31 -0.49 6.15 -1.28
CA GLN A 31 -0.97 5.69 0.03
C GLN A 31 -0.79 4.18 0.25
N TRP A 32 -0.14 3.47 -0.68
CA TRP A 32 0.17 2.04 -0.51
C TRP A 32 0.90 1.67 0.80
N PRO A 33 1.77 2.53 1.39
CA PRO A 33 2.41 2.20 2.67
C PRO A 33 1.42 2.11 3.83
N LEU A 34 0.24 2.76 3.73
CA LEU A 34 -0.83 2.59 4.73
C LEU A 34 -1.37 1.17 4.71
N ILE A 35 -1.64 0.61 3.53
CA ILE A 35 -2.08 -0.80 3.41
C ILE A 35 -1.04 -1.71 4.02
N TYR A 36 0.24 -1.47 3.73
CA TYR A 36 1.32 -2.26 4.27
C TYR A 36 1.43 -2.15 5.80
N LYS A 37 1.34 -0.94 6.35
CA LYS A 37 1.39 -0.68 7.79
C LYS A 37 0.22 -1.36 8.52
N THR A 38 -0.99 -1.23 7.99
CA THR A 38 -2.20 -1.83 8.57
C THR A 38 -2.16 -3.35 8.55
N ASN A 39 -1.54 -3.94 7.52
CA ASN A 39 -1.45 -5.40 7.33
C ASN A 39 -0.05 -5.94 7.61
N ARG A 40 0.77 -5.25 8.41
CA ARG A 40 2.17 -5.65 8.66
C ARG A 40 2.28 -7.02 9.35
N ASP A 41 1.20 -7.45 10.01
CA ASP A 41 1.03 -8.79 10.57
C ASP A 41 0.79 -9.88 9.51
N LYS A 42 0.21 -9.51 8.35
CA LYS A 42 -0.13 -10.40 7.24
C LYS A 42 0.85 -10.31 6.06
N ILE A 43 1.48 -9.16 5.88
CA ILE A 43 2.41 -8.87 4.79
C ILE A 43 3.80 -8.72 5.40
N GLN A 44 4.68 -9.68 5.13
CA GLN A 44 6.08 -9.59 5.56
C GLN A 44 6.87 -8.64 4.66
N ASP A 45 6.58 -8.64 3.35
CA ASP A 45 7.24 -7.79 2.36
C ASP A 45 6.18 -7.14 1.46
N ALA A 46 6.30 -5.83 1.25
CA ALA A 46 5.35 -5.04 0.48
C ALA A 46 5.19 -5.54 -0.97
N ASP A 47 6.25 -6.16 -1.50
CA ASP A 47 6.27 -6.73 -2.85
C ASP A 47 5.79 -8.20 -2.88
N LEU A 48 5.66 -8.87 -1.72
CA LEU A 48 5.19 -10.25 -1.58
C LEU A 48 3.74 -10.31 -1.08
N ILE A 49 2.81 -9.88 -1.93
CA ILE A 49 1.38 -10.16 -1.73
C ILE A 49 0.90 -11.29 -2.64
N HIS A 50 -0.01 -12.13 -2.14
CA HIS A 50 -0.50 -13.29 -2.87
C HIS A 50 -1.97 -13.16 -3.27
N PRO A 51 -2.36 -13.64 -4.46
CA PRO A 51 -3.76 -13.69 -4.86
C PRO A 51 -4.61 -14.49 -3.85
N GLY A 52 -5.77 -13.96 -3.49
CA GLY A 52 -6.66 -14.51 -2.45
C GLY A 52 -6.37 -13.99 -1.04
N GLN A 53 -5.27 -13.26 -0.84
CA GLN A 53 -5.00 -12.59 0.44
C GLN A 53 -5.99 -11.44 0.66
N VAL A 54 -6.53 -11.33 1.87
CA VAL A 54 -7.45 -10.25 2.26
C VAL A 54 -6.67 -9.23 3.07
N LEU A 55 -6.56 -8.02 2.52
CA LEU A 55 -5.91 -6.88 3.13
C LEU A 55 -6.95 -5.95 3.75
N ASP A 56 -6.71 -5.49 4.96
CA ASP A 56 -7.50 -4.47 5.62
C ASP A 56 -7.11 -3.08 5.10
N ILE A 57 -8.10 -2.27 4.76
CA ILE A 57 -7.91 -0.92 4.24
C ILE A 57 -8.38 0.06 5.30
N ASP A 58 -7.45 0.80 5.89
CA ASP A 58 -7.78 1.84 6.86
C ASP A 58 -8.15 3.13 6.15
N GLN A 59 -9.45 3.38 6.03
CA GLN A 59 -10.05 4.58 5.43
C GLN A 59 -10.04 5.80 6.37
N ASN A 60 -9.68 5.61 7.64
CA ASN A 60 -9.71 6.65 8.68
C ASN A 60 -8.30 7.07 9.11
N ALA A 61 -7.27 6.75 8.32
CA ALA A 61 -5.90 7.16 8.60
C ALA A 61 -5.83 8.69 8.75
N SER A 62 -5.07 9.15 9.75
CA SER A 62 -4.95 10.58 10.03
C SER A 62 -4.24 11.31 8.87
N ALA A 63 -4.51 12.60 8.68
CA ALA A 63 -3.83 13.39 7.64
C ALA A 63 -2.29 13.29 7.73
N SER A 64 -1.74 13.24 8.95
CA SER A 64 -0.31 13.03 9.20
C SER A 64 0.20 11.66 8.74
N GLU A 65 -0.62 10.61 8.85
CA GLU A 65 -0.26 9.26 8.40
C GLU A 65 -0.31 9.16 6.88
N ILE A 66 -1.31 9.80 6.26
CA ILE A 66 -1.40 9.94 4.81
C ILE A 66 -0.17 10.69 4.28
N ASP A 67 0.19 11.83 4.88
CA ASP A 67 1.41 12.57 4.51
C ASP A 67 2.67 11.74 4.68
N ALA A 68 2.80 10.98 5.78
CA ALA A 68 3.94 10.12 6.01
C ALA A 68 4.04 9.00 4.96
N ALA A 69 2.92 8.38 4.61
CA ALA A 69 2.84 7.35 3.58
C ALA A 69 3.18 7.91 2.20
N VAL A 70 2.61 9.05 1.83
CA VAL A 70 2.87 9.71 0.55
C VAL A 70 4.34 10.15 0.45
N ASN A 71 4.89 10.73 1.51
CA ASN A 71 6.30 11.08 1.56
C ASN A 71 7.19 9.85 1.42
N HIS A 72 6.86 8.75 2.12
CA HIS A 72 7.60 7.51 2.01
C HIS A 72 7.59 6.95 0.57
N ALA A 73 6.40 6.87 -0.04
CA ALA A 73 6.24 6.43 -1.42
C ALA A 73 6.97 7.32 -2.42
N LYS A 74 7.02 8.64 -2.19
CA LYS A 74 7.78 9.60 -3.02
C LYS A 74 9.29 9.50 -2.82
N THR A 75 9.75 9.29 -1.58
CA THR A 75 11.19 9.13 -1.27
C THR A 75 11.75 7.86 -1.88
N ARG A 76 10.95 6.81 -2.01
CA ARG A 76 11.28 5.57 -2.73
C ARG A 76 11.50 5.80 -4.25
N GLY A 77 11.01 6.91 -4.79
CA GLY A 77 10.99 7.22 -6.22
C GLY A 77 9.67 6.78 -6.88
N ALA A 78 9.40 7.27 -8.09
CA ALA A 78 8.28 6.75 -8.89
C ALA A 78 8.55 5.27 -9.18
N TRP A 79 7.57 4.41 -8.93
CA TRP A 79 7.64 2.99 -9.29
C TRP A 79 7.83 2.86 -10.80
N SER A 80 9.08 2.82 -11.24
CA SER A 80 9.44 2.37 -12.58
C SER A 80 9.28 0.86 -12.53
N VAL A 81 8.29 0.33 -13.22
CA VAL A 81 8.21 -1.09 -13.59
C VAL A 81 9.58 -1.48 -14.17
N GLY A 82 10.42 -2.16 -13.37
CA GLY A 82 11.85 -2.30 -13.70
C GLY A 82 12.72 -2.94 -12.62
N ASP A 83 12.98 -2.29 -11.48
CA ASP A 83 14.08 -2.70 -10.58
C ASP A 83 13.86 -2.45 -9.06
N THR A 84 13.58 -3.54 -8.35
CA THR A 84 14.17 -4.13 -7.09
C THR A 84 14.40 -3.36 -5.76
N GLU A 85 13.53 -3.66 -4.77
CA GLU A 85 13.72 -4.23 -3.39
C GLU A 85 14.66 -3.65 -2.30
N GLN A 86 15.47 -2.59 -2.50
CA GLN A 86 16.40 -2.15 -1.43
C GLN A 86 15.77 -1.19 -0.40
N SER A 87 14.79 -0.39 -0.81
CA SER A 87 14.29 0.75 -0.01
C SER A 87 13.28 0.36 1.09
N ASP A 88 12.60 -0.78 0.96
CA ASP A 88 11.52 -1.21 1.87
C ASP A 88 12.02 -1.72 3.20
N ARG A 89 13.20 -2.34 3.19
CA ARG A 89 13.86 -2.81 4.40
C ARG A 89 14.22 -1.66 5.34
N ASP A 90 14.57 -0.50 4.80
CA ASP A 90 14.95 0.67 5.60
C ASP A 90 13.74 1.33 6.28
N TYR A 91 12.57 1.34 5.66
CA TYR A 91 11.35 1.91 6.26
C TYR A 91 10.86 1.13 7.47
N LEU A 92 10.97 -0.20 7.40
CA LEU A 92 10.53 -1.10 8.46
C LEU A 92 11.43 -1.09 9.70
N SER A 93 12.64 -0.52 9.57
CA SER A 93 13.65 -0.49 10.64
C SER A 93 13.54 0.72 11.57
N ARG A 94 12.63 1.67 11.29
CA ARG A 94 12.44 2.91 12.04
C ARG A 94 11.17 2.92 12.88
#